data_AF-A0A6V7ITZ7-F1
#
_entry.id   AF-A0A6V7ITZ7-F1
#
_cell.length_a   1.000
_cell.length_b   1.000
_cell.length_c   1.000
_cell.angle_alpha   90.00
_cell.angle_beta   90.00
_cell.angle_gamma   90.00
#
_symmetry.space_group_name_H-M   'P 1'
#
loop_
_entity.id
_entity.type
_entity.pdbx_description
1 polymer ?
#
loop_
_entity_poly.entity_id
_entity_poly.type
_entity_poly.pdbx_seq_one_letter_code
_entity_poly.pdbx_strand_id
1 'polypeptide(L)'
;SGSQLAALQMVAGKQTEVGIVEAPVINCNKQNLPGVEALLILDSLGPLPPYKIMLNSKLSAKIGEDIKNTFLAVNASAHWLDRLGAFGIIGFAEYSKDNYNVEDLKNSVTSVRYY
;
A
#
# COMPACT_ATOMS: atom_id res chain seq x y z
N SER A 1 -7.23 -18.44 -1.39
CA SER A 1 -7.46 -17.01 -1.15
C SER A 1 -6.18 -16.41 -0.57
N GLY A 2 -5.34 -15.79 -1.40
CA GLY A 2 -4.03 -15.28 -1.00
C GLY A 2 -4.10 -13.81 -0.62
N SER A 3 -4.17 -13.50 0.68
CA SER A 3 -3.97 -12.13 1.14
C SER A 3 -2.47 -11.85 1.25
N GLN A 4 -2.05 -10.59 1.05
CA GLN A 4 -0.65 -10.20 1.24
C GLN A 4 -0.19 -10.42 2.69
N LEU A 5 -1.12 -10.34 3.65
CA LEU A 5 -0.88 -10.69 5.05
C LEU A 5 -0.53 -12.19 5.21
N ALA A 6 -1.25 -13.08 4.55
CA ALA A 6 -0.96 -14.51 4.58
C ALA A 6 0.42 -14.80 3.94
N ALA A 7 0.74 -14.14 2.82
CA ALA A 7 2.06 -14.25 2.21
C ALA A 7 3.17 -13.83 3.18
N LEU A 8 3.01 -12.69 3.87
CA LEU A 8 3.95 -12.22 4.88
C LEU A 8 4.10 -13.21 6.04
N GLN A 9 3.00 -13.77 6.54
CA GLN A 9 3.00 -14.77 7.60
C GLN A 9 3.66 -16.08 7.19
N MET A 10 3.48 -16.53 5.94
CA MET A 10 4.13 -17.74 5.43
C MET A 10 5.65 -17.56 5.35
N VAL A 11 6.14 -16.40 4.92
CA VAL A 11 7.59 -16.12 4.89
C VAL A 11 8.15 -16.04 6.32
N ALA A 12 7.51 -15.26 7.20
CA ALA A 12 7.93 -15.13 8.60
C ALA A 12 7.89 -16.48 9.36
N GLY A 13 6.90 -17.32 9.05
CA GLY A 13 6.72 -18.66 9.59
C GLY A 13 7.59 -19.73 8.93
N LYS A 14 8.49 -19.36 8.00
CA LYS A 14 9.37 -20.28 7.26
C LYS A 14 8.63 -21.37 6.47
N GLN A 15 7.38 -21.11 6.10
CA GLN A 15 6.57 -21.99 5.25
C GLN A 15 6.88 -21.79 3.76
N THR A 16 7.40 -20.60 3.40
CA THR A 16 7.95 -20.28 2.10
C THR A 16 9.22 -19.46 2.26
N GLU A 17 10.15 -19.55 1.31
CA GLU A 17 11.43 -18.84 1.37
C GLU A 17 11.31 -17.36 0.97
N VAL A 18 10.46 -17.09 -0.03
CA VAL A 18 10.26 -15.75 -0.61
C VAL A 18 8.77 -15.50 -0.80
N GLY A 19 8.37 -14.25 -0.64
CA GLY A 19 7.02 -13.77 -0.91
C GLY A 19 7.06 -12.35 -1.47
N ILE A 20 6.02 -11.99 -2.23
CA ILE A 20 5.86 -10.63 -2.79
C ILE A 20 4.70 -9.98 -2.06
N VAL A 21 4.95 -8.81 -1.46
CA VAL A 21 3.98 -8.02 -0.72
C VAL A 21 4.22 -6.54 -0.98
N GLU A 22 3.19 -5.72 -0.79
CA GLU A 22 3.34 -4.27 -0.87
C GLU A 22 4.03 -3.73 0.39
N ALA A 23 4.80 -2.65 0.24
CA ALA A 23 5.52 -2.02 1.35
C ALA A 23 4.62 -1.63 2.54
N PRO A 24 3.39 -1.08 2.35
CA PRO A 24 2.49 -0.79 3.46
C PRO A 24 2.13 -2.02 4.29
N VAL A 25 2.04 -3.21 3.68
CA VAL A 25 1.75 -4.45 4.43
C VAL A 25 2.88 -4.78 5.39
N ILE A 26 4.13 -4.59 4.98
CA ILE A 26 5.28 -4.74 5.87
C ILE A 26 5.24 -3.66 6.96
N ASN A 27 5.09 -2.38 6.59
CA ASN A 27 5.14 -1.26 7.53
C ASN A 27 4.07 -1.36 8.63
N CYS A 28 2.84 -1.71 8.27
CA CYS A 28 1.73 -1.86 9.23
C CYS A 28 1.87 -3.08 10.15
N ASN A 29 2.63 -4.10 9.73
CA ASN A 29 2.68 -5.39 10.44
C ASN A 29 4.05 -5.71 11.05
N LYS A 30 5.10 -4.95 10.75
CA LYS A 30 6.47 -5.24 11.20
C LYS A 30 6.61 -5.41 12.70
N GLN A 31 5.85 -4.62 13.48
CA GLN A 31 5.85 -4.66 14.95
C GLN A 31 4.72 -5.54 15.53
N ASN A 32 3.76 -5.96 14.70
CA ASN A 32 2.55 -6.66 15.14
C ASN A 32 2.59 -8.16 14.83
N LEU A 33 3.47 -8.60 13.92
CA LEU A 33 3.62 -10.00 13.53
C LEU A 33 5.01 -10.52 13.90
N PRO A 34 5.09 -11.61 14.69
CA PRO A 34 6.37 -12.22 15.05
C PRO A 34 7.20 -12.60 13.82
N GLY A 35 8.50 -12.31 13.86
CA GLY A 35 9.46 -12.71 12.83
C GLY A 35 9.49 -11.82 11.58
N VAL A 36 8.51 -10.92 11.38
CA VAL A 36 8.52 -10.00 10.23
C VAL A 36 9.69 -9.02 10.28
N GLU A 37 10.06 -8.57 11.48
CA GLU A 37 11.21 -7.68 11.71
C GLU A 37 12.56 -8.27 11.29
N ALA A 38 12.67 -9.60 11.23
CA ALA A 38 13.87 -10.33 10.82
C ALA A 38 13.92 -10.63 9.32
N LEU A 39 12.87 -10.28 8.57
CA LEU A 39 12.83 -10.51 7.12
C LEU A 39 13.73 -9.51 6.37
N LEU A 40 14.40 -10.02 5.34
CA LEU A 40 15.20 -9.21 4.43
C LEU A 40 14.37 -8.84 3.19
N ILE A 41 14.39 -7.56 2.82
CA ILE A 41 13.84 -7.10 1.53
C ILE A 41 14.90 -7.37 0.46
N LEU A 42 14.63 -8.31 -0.44
CA LEU A 42 15.57 -8.71 -1.50
C LEU A 42 15.62 -7.71 -2.66
N ASP A 43 14.46 -7.19 -3.05
CA ASP A 43 14.31 -6.23 -4.14
C ASP A 43 13.03 -5.41 -3.99
N SER A 44 12.92 -4.30 -4.71
CA SER A 44 11.74 -3.44 -4.76
C SER A 44 11.50 -2.94 -6.19
N LEU A 45 10.23 -2.99 -6.60
CA LEU A 45 9.76 -2.42 -7.88
C LEU A 45 9.83 -0.88 -7.91
N GLY A 46 10.19 -0.24 -6.79
CA GLY A 46 10.20 1.21 -6.65
C GLY A 46 8.86 1.74 -6.17
N PRO A 47 8.69 3.08 -6.14
CA PRO A 47 7.45 3.70 -5.73
C PRO A 47 6.35 3.37 -6.75
N LEU A 48 5.36 2.60 -6.31
CA LEU A 48 4.15 2.38 -7.09
C LEU A 48 3.26 3.63 -7.05
N PRO A 49 2.45 3.87 -8.08
CA PRO A 49 1.44 4.93 -8.06
C PRO A 49 0.57 4.87 -6.80
N PRO A 50 0.11 6.03 -6.30
CA PRO A 50 -0.78 6.07 -5.13
C PRO A 50 -2.09 5.32 -5.38
N TYR A 51 -2.66 4.71 -4.34
CA TYR A 51 -3.94 4.02 -4.48
C TYR A 51 -5.07 4.98 -4.86
N LYS A 52 -5.86 4.60 -5.87
CA LYS A 52 -7.05 5.35 -6.29
C LYS A 52 -8.20 5.08 -5.33
N ILE A 53 -8.84 6.15 -4.86
CA ILE A 53 -10.18 6.07 -4.25
C ILE A 53 -11.20 6.34 -5.34
N MET A 54 -12.11 5.38 -5.55
CA MET A 54 -13.17 5.49 -6.56
C MET A 54 -14.52 5.64 -5.88
N LEU A 55 -15.35 6.56 -6.39
CA LEU A 55 -16.71 6.74 -5.93
C LEU A 55 -17.69 6.10 -6.92
N ASN A 56 -18.83 5.63 -6.42
CA ASN A 56 -19.89 5.08 -7.26
C ASN A 56 -20.46 6.20 -8.16
N SER A 57 -20.58 5.94 -9.46
CA SER A 57 -21.11 6.91 -10.43
C SER A 57 -22.56 7.32 -10.20
N LYS A 58 -23.32 6.54 -9.43
CA LYS A 58 -24.71 6.87 -9.05
C LYS A 58 -24.80 7.85 -7.86
N LEU A 59 -23.69 8.13 -7.19
CA LEU A 59 -23.65 9.10 -6.11
C LEU A 59 -23.93 10.51 -6.67
N SER A 60 -24.66 11.35 -5.93
CA SER A 60 -24.87 12.72 -6.39
C SER A 60 -23.55 13.48 -6.44
N ALA A 61 -23.40 14.36 -7.44
CA ALA A 61 -22.17 15.13 -7.65
C ALA A 61 -21.75 15.89 -6.38
N LYS A 62 -22.73 16.48 -5.67
CA LYS A 62 -22.49 17.20 -4.41
C LYS A 62 -21.83 16.32 -3.35
N ILE A 63 -22.36 15.13 -3.10
CA ILE A 63 -21.77 14.23 -2.09
C ILE A 63 -20.37 13.78 -2.52
N GLY A 64 -20.17 13.52 -3.83
CA GLY A 64 -18.85 13.17 -4.35
C GLY A 64 -17.82 14.27 -4.13
N GLU A 65 -18.21 15.53 -4.35
CA GLU A 65 -17.38 16.71 -4.12
C GLU A 65 -17.10 16.94 -2.63
N ASP A 66 -18.11 16.81 -1.77
CA ASP A 66 -17.95 16.92 -0.31
C ASP A 66 -16.96 15.86 0.21
N ILE A 67 -17.06 14.61 -0.26
CA ILE A 67 -16.13 13.53 0.08
C ILE A 67 -14.72 13.88 -0.40
N LYS A 68 -14.56 14.28 -1.66
CA LYS A 68 -13.26 14.66 -2.24
C LYS A 68 -12.59 15.77 -1.41
N ASN A 69 -13.33 16.85 -1.13
CA ASN A 69 -12.82 17.99 -0.37
C ASN A 69 -12.41 17.59 1.05
N THR A 70 -13.18 16.69 1.69
CA THR A 70 -12.84 16.16 3.01
C THR A 70 -11.52 15.40 3.00
N PHE A 71 -11.28 14.54 2.00
CA PHE A 71 -10.02 13.82 1.87
C PHE A 71 -8.85 14.76 1.60
N LEU A 72 -9.01 15.76 0.73
CA LEU A 72 -7.95 16.72 0.42
C LEU A 72 -7.59 17.61 1.62
N ALA A 73 -8.57 17.93 2.46
CA ALA A 73 -8.36 18.74 3.67
C ALA A 73 -7.84 17.94 4.87
N VAL A 74 -7.56 16.64 4.73
CA VAL A 74 -7.22 15.79 5.88
C VAL A 74 -5.99 16.28 6.65
N ASN A 75 -5.03 16.88 5.94
CA ASN A 75 -3.79 17.40 6.52
C ASN A 75 -4.03 18.62 7.42
N ALA A 76 -5.20 19.26 7.34
CA ALA A 76 -5.59 20.33 8.25
C ALA A 76 -6.10 19.80 9.61
N SER A 77 -6.31 18.49 9.76
CA SER A 77 -6.80 17.86 10.99
C SER A 77 -5.75 16.92 11.58
N ALA A 78 -5.12 17.36 12.68
CA ALA A 78 -4.12 16.56 13.40
C ALA A 78 -4.67 15.19 13.86
N HIS A 79 -5.95 15.14 14.27
CA HIS A 79 -6.62 13.90 14.64
C HIS A 79 -6.69 12.90 13.47
N TRP A 80 -7.03 13.37 12.27
CA TRP A 80 -7.07 12.48 11.11
C TRP A 80 -5.69 12.07 10.63
N LEU A 81 -4.71 12.98 10.67
CA LEU A 81 -3.32 12.67 10.37
C LEU A 81 -2.77 11.56 11.27
N ASP A 82 -3.01 11.62 12.58
CA ASP A 82 -2.58 10.59 13.52
C ASP A 82 -3.20 9.22 13.19
N ARG A 83 -4.53 9.18 12.95
CA ARG A 83 -5.23 7.95 12.59
C ARG A 83 -4.76 7.35 11.28
N LEU A 84 -4.43 8.18 10.28
CA LEU A 84 -3.98 7.75 8.98
C LEU A 84 -2.48 7.37 8.97
N GLY A 85 -1.68 8.02 9.81
CA GLY A 85 -0.26 7.73 9.97
C GLY A 85 0.02 6.30 10.42
N ALA A 86 -0.87 5.71 11.21
CA ALA A 86 -0.82 4.29 11.59
C ALA A 86 -0.85 3.33 10.38
N PHE A 87 -1.37 3.79 9.23
CA PHE A 87 -1.42 3.05 7.96
C PHE A 87 -0.36 3.51 6.95
N GLY A 88 0.56 4.40 7.35
CA GLY A 88 1.54 5.01 6.46
C GLY A 88 0.95 6.03 5.48
N ILE A 89 -0.28 6.50 5.71
CA ILE A 89 -0.94 7.50 4.87
C ILE A 89 -0.60 8.90 5.39
N ILE A 90 0.00 9.71 4.52
CA ILE A 90 0.45 11.08 4.84
C ILE A 90 -0.47 12.18 4.27
N GLY A 91 -1.48 11.80 3.48
CA GLY A 91 -2.41 12.71 2.85
C GLY A 91 -3.02 12.15 1.57
N PHE A 92 -3.81 12.99 0.88
CA PHE A 92 -4.46 12.68 -0.39
C PHE A 92 -4.18 13.78 -1.41
N ALA A 93 -4.18 13.40 -2.68
CA ALA A 93 -3.97 14.31 -3.80
C ALA A 93 -5.14 14.21 -4.79
N GLU A 94 -5.31 15.24 -5.60
CA GLU A 94 -6.26 15.16 -6.71
C GLU A 94 -5.85 14.07 -7.70
N TYR A 95 -6.86 13.47 -8.32
CA TYR A 95 -6.62 12.52 -9.40
C TYR A 95 -6.05 13.25 -10.62
N SER A 96 -4.81 12.92 -10.98
CA SER A 96 -4.26 13.15 -12.32
C SER A 96 -3.88 11.80 -12.94
N LYS A 97 -4.03 11.68 -14.26
CA LYS A 97 -3.51 10.52 -15.01
C LYS A 97 -1.99 10.42 -14.89
N ASP A 98 -1.31 11.56 -14.79
CA ASP A 98 0.15 11.64 -14.72
C ASP A 98 0.70 10.94 -13.47
N ASN A 99 -0.07 10.89 -12.38
CA ASN A 99 0.29 10.15 -11.16
C ASN A 99 0.44 8.63 -11.39
N TYR A 100 0.02 8.12 -12.55
CA TYR A 100 0.02 6.70 -12.90
C TYR A 100 0.88 6.39 -14.13
N ASN A 101 1.58 7.38 -14.68
CA ASN A 101 2.54 7.13 -15.75
C ASN A 101 3.81 6.54 -15.11
N VAL A 102 3.98 5.23 -15.25
CA VAL A 102 5.13 4.51 -14.73
C VAL A 102 6.03 4.14 -15.89
N GLU A 103 6.82 5.10 -16.35
CA GLU A 103 7.75 4.91 -17.48
C GLU A 103 8.95 4.01 -17.10
N ASP A 104 9.23 3.83 -15.80
CA ASP A 104 10.41 3.14 -15.26
C ASP A 104 10.08 1.99 -14.27
N LEU A 105 9.08 1.14 -14.55
CA LEU A 105 8.90 -0.07 -13.74
C LEU A 105 10.09 -1.01 -13.96
N LYS A 106 10.90 -1.19 -12.92
CA LYS A 106 11.94 -2.23 -12.91
C LYS A 106 11.28 -3.59 -13.03
N ASN A 107 11.75 -4.42 -13.95
CA ASN A 107 11.37 -5.83 -13.98
C ASN A 107 12.13 -6.57 -12.89
N SER A 108 11.43 -7.08 -11.87
CA SER A 108 12.03 -7.96 -10.86
C SER A 108 11.91 -9.42 -11.31
N VAL A 109 13.03 -10.16 -11.21
CA VAL A 109 13.07 -11.59 -11.54
C VAL A 109 12.38 -12.37 -10.43
N THR A 110 11.19 -12.89 -10.71
CA THR A 110 10.39 -13.67 -9.75
C THR A 110 10.64 -15.18 -9.82
N SER A 111 11.45 -15.65 -10.78
CA SER A 111 11.74 -17.07 -10.96
C SER A 111 12.89 -17.51 -10.05
N VAL A 112 12.58 -18.26 -9.00
CA VAL A 112 13.55 -19.03 -8.23
C VAL A 112 13.55 -20.47 -8.76
N ARG A 113 14.72 -21.01 -9.12
CA ARG A 113 14.85 -22.44 -9.44
C ARG A 113 14.88 -23.23 -8.14
N TYR A 114 13.92 -24.12 -7.96
CA TYR A 114 13.98 -25.16 -6.94
C TYR A 114 15.03 -26.20 -7.39
N TYR A 115 16.00 -26.49 -6.51
CA TYR A 115 16.93 -27.61 -6.64
C TYR A 115 16.48 -28.75 -5.74
#